data_AF-A0A2E3GNQ9-F1
#
_entry.id   AF-A0A2E3GNQ9-F1
#
_cell.length_a   1.000
_cell.length_b   1.000
_cell.length_c   1.000
_cell.angle_alpha   90.00
_cell.angle_beta   90.00
_cell.angle_gamma   90.00
#
_symmetry.space_group_name_H-M   'P 1'
#
loop_
_entity.id
_entity.type
_entity.pdbx_description
1 polymer ?
#
loop_
_entity_poly.entity_id
_entity_poly.type
_entity_poly.pdbx_seq_one_letter_code
_entity_poly.pdbx_strand_id
1 'polypeptide(L)'
;MYISTNLREDYNWNPKMEEWKFVSSDDEELTFFEFNADFTMFTHTTPSITSSYLVKETLYDEESDQYEFDVVSDVGNKYLCILDLEQDNIRFIGNIGESNSWLVRHSIKKLWLEEE
;
A
#
# COMPACT_ATOMS: atom_id res chain seq x y z
N MET A 1 -3.57 12.12 7.43
CA MET A 1 -2.27 12.08 6.72
C MET A 1 -2.55 11.92 5.23
N TYR A 2 -1.80 12.61 4.38
CA TYR A 2 -1.97 12.57 2.93
C TYR A 2 -0.68 12.13 2.25
N ILE A 3 -0.82 11.28 1.24
CA ILE A 3 0.30 10.74 0.47
C ILE A 3 -0.05 10.85 -1.02
N SER A 4 0.90 11.30 -1.83
CA SER A 4 0.83 11.21 -3.28
C SER A 4 1.95 10.31 -3.79
N THR A 5 1.67 9.49 -4.80
CA THR A 5 2.63 8.59 -5.44
C THR A 5 2.70 8.90 -6.94
N ASN A 6 3.75 8.42 -7.61
CA ASN A 6 3.97 8.68 -9.03
C ASN A 6 4.66 7.54 -9.79
N LEU A 7 4.77 6.37 -9.17
CA LEU A 7 5.27 5.17 -9.79
C LEU A 7 4.53 4.01 -9.15
N ARG A 8 4.00 3.12 -9.99
CA ARG A 8 3.45 1.84 -9.59
C ARG A 8 4.29 0.71 -10.16
N GLU A 9 4.52 -0.33 -9.37
CA GLU A 9 5.16 -1.57 -9.80
C GLU A 9 4.36 -2.76 -9.30
N ASP A 10 4.15 -3.74 -10.17
CA ASP A 10 3.43 -4.97 -9.85
C ASP A 10 4.42 -6.16 -9.79
N TYR A 11 4.24 -7.00 -8.79
CA TYR A 11 5.06 -8.18 -8.54
C TYR A 11 4.17 -9.40 -8.24
N ASN A 12 4.66 -10.57 -8.60
CA ASN A 12 4.08 -11.85 -8.21
C ASN A 12 5.06 -12.64 -7.35
N TRP A 13 4.55 -13.32 -6.34
CA TRP A 13 5.37 -14.21 -5.53
C TRP A 13 5.81 -15.44 -6.33
N ASN A 14 7.10 -15.75 -6.33
CA ASN A 14 7.64 -16.98 -6.90
C ASN A 14 8.00 -17.96 -5.78
N PRO A 15 7.12 -18.91 -5.44
CA PRO A 15 7.35 -19.82 -4.30
C PRO A 15 8.52 -20.79 -4.51
N LYS A 16 8.99 -20.96 -5.76
CA LYS A 16 10.15 -21.85 -6.02
C LYS A 16 11.49 -21.18 -5.71
N MET A 17 11.55 -19.87 -5.85
CA MET A 17 12.76 -19.08 -5.65
C MET A 17 12.67 -18.23 -4.37
N GLU A 18 11.52 -18.26 -3.69
CA GLU A 18 11.22 -17.51 -2.46
C GLU A 18 11.48 -16.00 -2.64
N GLU A 19 11.07 -15.46 -3.81
CA GLU A 19 11.30 -14.06 -4.16
C GLU A 19 10.08 -13.42 -4.87
N TRP A 20 9.99 -12.10 -4.77
CA TRP A 20 9.05 -11.29 -5.53
C TRP A 20 9.57 -11.07 -6.94
N LYS A 21 8.84 -11.56 -7.94
CA LYS A 21 9.18 -11.38 -9.35
C LYS A 21 8.47 -10.17 -9.92
N PHE A 22 9.24 -9.21 -10.44
CA PHE A 22 8.73 -8.05 -11.18
C PHE A 22 7.87 -8.49 -12.38
N VAL A 23 6.73 -7.82 -12.56
CA VAL A 23 5.77 -8.09 -13.63
C VAL A 23 5.67 -6.88 -14.56
N SER A 24 5.40 -5.70 -14.01
CA SER A 24 5.13 -4.47 -14.75
C SER A 24 5.40 -3.24 -13.90
N SER A 25 5.53 -2.09 -14.56
CA SER A 25 5.60 -0.77 -13.94
C SER A 25 4.80 0.25 -14.75
N ASP A 26 4.26 1.25 -14.06
CA ASP A 26 3.61 2.43 -14.62
C ASP A 26 4.16 3.68 -13.92
N ASP A 27 5.03 4.42 -14.62
CA ASP A 27 5.70 5.63 -14.13
C ASP A 27 4.88 6.92 -14.35
N GLU A 28 3.67 6.80 -14.92
CA GLU A 28 2.73 7.91 -15.10
C GLU A 28 1.53 7.83 -14.14
N GLU A 29 1.38 6.74 -13.38
CA GLU A 29 0.27 6.56 -12.44
C GLU A 29 0.43 7.43 -11.19
N LEU A 30 -0.23 8.60 -11.22
CA LEU A 30 -0.42 9.45 -10.04
C LEU A 30 -1.60 8.94 -9.22
N THR A 31 -1.33 8.52 -7.98
CA THR A 31 -2.38 8.12 -7.02
C THR A 31 -2.24 8.88 -5.71
N PHE A 32 -3.33 8.91 -4.96
CA PHE A 32 -3.43 9.62 -3.69
C PHE A 32 -3.99 8.73 -2.60
N PHE A 33 -3.42 8.84 -1.40
CA PHE A 33 -3.90 8.19 -0.20
C PHE A 33 -4.25 9.23 0.85
N GLU A 34 -5.40 9.05 1.48
CA GLU A 34 -5.93 9.96 2.48
C GLU A 34 -6.29 9.15 3.73
N PHE A 35 -5.41 9.15 4.73
CA PHE A 35 -5.64 8.51 6.02
C PHE A 35 -6.34 9.47 6.97
N ASN A 36 -7.36 8.97 7.68
CA ASN A 36 -7.97 9.72 8.77
C ASN A 36 -7.02 9.87 9.97
N ALA A 37 -7.34 10.79 10.87
CA ALA A 37 -6.48 11.14 12.01
C ALA A 37 -6.12 9.93 12.89
N ASP A 38 -7.06 8.99 13.05
CA ASP A 38 -6.90 7.82 13.92
C ASP A 38 -6.31 6.59 13.20
N PHE A 39 -5.93 6.69 11.92
CA PHE A 39 -5.47 5.58 11.08
C PHE A 39 -6.41 4.35 11.09
N THR A 40 -7.72 4.59 11.24
CA THR A 40 -8.74 3.53 11.20
C THR A 40 -9.31 3.32 9.80
N MET A 41 -9.11 4.28 8.90
CA MET A 41 -9.60 4.23 7.53
C MET A 41 -8.72 5.09 6.62
N PHE A 42 -8.60 4.69 5.37
CA PHE A 42 -8.07 5.57 4.33
C PHE A 42 -8.78 5.40 2.99
N THR A 43 -8.68 6.43 2.16
CA THR A 43 -9.14 6.41 0.78
C THR A 43 -7.92 6.29 -0.14
N HIS A 44 -7.99 5.41 -1.15
CA HIS A 44 -7.01 5.34 -2.24
C HIS A 44 -7.69 5.75 -3.54
N THR A 45 -7.16 6.79 -4.18
CA THR A 45 -7.67 7.32 -5.46
C THR A 45 -6.61 7.14 -6.53
N THR A 46 -6.93 6.34 -7.55
CA THR A 46 -6.17 6.23 -8.81
C THR A 46 -6.88 7.02 -9.91
N PRO A 47 -6.28 7.19 -11.10
CA PRO A 47 -6.95 7.87 -12.22
C PRO A 47 -8.27 7.22 -12.66
N SER A 48 -8.45 5.94 -12.37
CA SER A 48 -9.61 5.15 -12.84
C SER A 48 -10.61 4.80 -11.74
N ILE A 49 -10.18 4.73 -10.48
CA ILE A 49 -11.03 4.27 -9.37
C ILE A 49 -10.64 4.94 -8.05
N THR A 50 -11.66 5.20 -7.22
CA THR A 50 -11.49 5.54 -5.81
C THR A 50 -12.06 4.39 -4.98
N SER A 51 -11.27 3.91 -4.03
CA SER A 51 -11.65 2.81 -3.12
C SER A 51 -11.40 3.22 -1.69
N SER A 52 -12.30 2.84 -0.79
CA SER A 52 -12.13 3.06 0.66
C SER A 52 -11.64 1.78 1.34
N TYR A 53 -10.76 1.92 2.33
CA TYR A 53 -10.16 0.82 3.07
C TYR A 53 -10.32 1.03 4.57
N LEU A 54 -10.83 0.01 5.25
CA LEU A 54 -11.00 0.00 6.69
C LEU A 54 -9.87 -0.80 7.33
N VAL A 55 -9.14 -0.16 8.25
CA VAL A 55 -8.00 -0.75 8.96
C VAL A 55 -8.53 -1.59 10.12
N LYS A 56 -8.08 -2.83 10.20
CA LYS A 56 -8.46 -3.80 11.24
C LYS A 56 -7.44 -3.89 12.34
N GLU A 57 -6.18 -3.86 11.96
CA GLU A 57 -5.03 -3.89 12.86
C GLU A 57 -3.95 -2.98 12.29
N THR A 58 -3.22 -2.33 13.20
CA THR A 58 -2.08 -1.49 12.88
C THR A 58 -0.91 -1.94 13.74
N LEU A 59 0.22 -2.21 13.11
CA LEU A 59 1.50 -2.47 13.77
C LEU A 59 2.50 -1.44 13.28
N TYR A 60 3.33 -0.94 14.20
CA TYR A 60 4.43 -0.05 13.86
C TYR A 60 5.73 -0.71 14.29
N ASP A 61 6.66 -0.83 13.35
CA ASP A 61 8.00 -1.36 13.54
C ASP A 61 8.99 -0.19 13.60
N GLU A 62 9.51 0.07 14.80
CA GLU A 62 10.46 1.17 15.04
C GLU A 62 11.83 0.93 14.41
N GLU A 63 12.25 -0.31 14.19
CA GLU A 63 13.58 -0.63 13.63
C GLU A 63 13.66 -0.31 12.13
N SER A 64 12.54 -0.46 11.43
CA SER A 64 12.44 -0.32 9.98
C SER A 64 11.52 0.82 9.53
N ASP A 65 11.09 1.67 10.47
CA ASP A 65 10.19 2.82 10.30
C ASP A 65 8.98 2.53 9.38
N GLN A 66 8.32 1.40 9.68
CA GLN A 66 7.25 0.83 8.85
C GLN A 66 5.96 0.71 9.64
N TYR A 67 4.87 1.11 9.00
CA TYR A 67 3.51 0.79 9.45
C TYR A 67 2.96 -0.36 8.63
N GLU A 68 2.48 -1.40 9.30
CA GLU A 68 1.73 -2.49 8.72
C GLU A 68 0.25 -2.36 9.10
N PHE A 69 -0.62 -2.45 8.10
CA PHE A 69 -2.06 -2.34 8.25
C PHE A 69 -2.74 -3.55 7.64
N ASP A 70 -3.52 -4.27 8.44
CA ASP A 70 -4.48 -5.24 7.92
C ASP A 70 -5.73 -4.49 7.45
N VAL A 71 -5.99 -4.49 6.15
CA VAL A 71 -7.02 -3.62 5.55
C VAL A 71 -8.08 -4.43 4.83
N VAL A 72 -9.31 -3.93 4.85
CA VAL A 72 -10.44 -4.47 4.08
C VAL A 72 -11.00 -3.37 3.19
N SER A 73 -11.07 -3.62 1.88
CA SER A 73 -11.69 -2.67 0.95
C SER A 73 -13.21 -2.62 1.12
N ASP A 74 -13.81 -1.55 0.62
CA ASP A 74 -15.26 -1.34 0.52
C ASP A 74 -16.02 -2.48 -0.18
N VAL A 75 -15.39 -3.17 -1.13
CA VAL A 75 -15.92 -4.37 -1.79
C VAL A 75 -15.63 -5.69 -1.05
N GLY A 76 -14.97 -5.62 0.11
CA GLY A 76 -14.76 -6.75 1.03
C GLY A 76 -13.47 -7.54 0.82
N ASN A 77 -12.57 -7.11 -0.06
CA ASN A 77 -11.29 -7.77 -0.26
C ASN A 77 -10.31 -7.42 0.86
N LYS A 78 -9.45 -8.37 1.24
CA LYS A 78 -8.49 -8.20 2.34
C LYS A 78 -7.07 -8.11 1.79
N TYR A 79 -6.28 -7.21 2.37
CA TYR A 79 -4.89 -6.99 1.99
C TYR A 79 -4.05 -6.66 3.24
N LEU A 80 -2.75 -6.92 3.16
CA LEU A 80 -1.77 -6.24 4.00
C LEU A 80 -1.31 -5.00 3.26
N CYS A 81 -1.42 -3.85 3.91
CA CYS A 81 -0.89 -2.59 3.43
C CYS A 81 0.33 -2.23 4.27
N ILE A 82 1.46 -1.92 3.65
CA ILE A 82 2.69 -1.53 4.35
C ILE A 82 3.09 -0.14 3.88
N LEU A 83 3.17 0.81 4.80
CA LEU A 83 3.72 2.14 4.58
C LEU A 83 5.16 2.17 5.11
N ASP A 84 6.11 2.30 4.20
CA ASP A 84 7.54 2.34 4.47
C ASP A 84 8.03 3.78 4.32
N LEU A 85 8.34 4.41 5.46
CA LEU A 85 8.79 5.79 5.50
C LEU A 85 10.28 5.94 5.18
N GLU A 86 11.09 4.90 5.43
CA GLU A 86 12.52 4.91 5.11
C GLU A 86 12.77 4.77 3.61
N GLN A 87 12.00 3.91 2.94
CA GLN A 87 12.12 3.63 1.51
C GLN A 87 11.10 4.37 0.64
N ASP A 88 10.37 5.34 1.20
CA ASP A 88 9.37 6.16 0.50
C ASP A 88 8.44 5.33 -0.39
N ASN A 89 7.76 4.31 0.17
CA ASN A 89 6.80 3.52 -0.60
C ASN A 89 5.62 3.03 0.22
N ILE A 90 4.51 2.76 -0.47
CA ILE A 90 3.34 2.07 0.07
C ILE A 90 3.08 0.80 -0.74
N ARG A 91 2.89 -0.33 -0.05
CA ARG A 91 2.77 -1.66 -0.65
C ARG A 91 1.43 -2.27 -0.29
N PHE A 92 0.76 -2.89 -1.26
CA PHE A 92 -0.40 -3.76 -1.05
C PHE A 92 -0.02 -5.19 -1.37
N ILE A 93 -0.28 -6.11 -0.45
CA ILE A 93 -0.06 -7.54 -0.64
C ILE A 93 -1.39 -8.27 -0.53
N GLY A 94 -1.76 -8.97 -1.61
CA GLY A 94 -2.93 -9.84 -1.65
C GLY A 94 -2.56 -11.31 -1.57
N ASN A 95 -3.50 -12.14 -1.08
CA ASN A 95 -3.36 -13.60 -0.97
C ASN A 95 -2.10 -14.04 -0.22
N ILE A 96 -1.77 -13.37 0.90
CA ILE A 96 -0.54 -13.62 1.66
C ILE A 96 -0.46 -15.09 2.09
N GLY A 97 0.72 -15.70 1.87
CA GLY A 97 0.98 -17.10 2.21
C GLY A 97 0.49 -18.10 1.17
N GLU A 98 -0.16 -17.64 0.10
CA GLU A 98 -0.57 -18.49 -1.02
C GLU A 98 0.44 -18.45 -2.18
N SER A 99 0.43 -19.46 -3.05
CA SER A 99 1.33 -19.52 -4.21
C SER A 99 1.07 -18.43 -5.26
N ASN A 100 -0.08 -17.75 -5.18
CA ASN A 100 -0.52 -16.67 -6.06
C ASN A 100 -0.57 -15.32 -5.32
N SER A 101 0.23 -15.14 -4.27
CA SER A 101 0.42 -13.81 -3.68
C SER A 101 0.93 -12.83 -4.73
N TRP A 102 0.43 -11.61 -4.65
CA TRP A 102 0.84 -10.51 -5.50
C TRP A 102 1.11 -9.29 -4.63
N LEU A 103 1.97 -8.42 -5.14
CA LEU A 103 2.36 -7.18 -4.48
C LEU A 103 2.26 -6.04 -5.47
N VAL A 104 1.61 -4.96 -5.06
CA VAL A 104 1.63 -3.68 -5.77
C VAL A 104 2.39 -2.69 -4.91
N ARG A 105 3.46 -2.11 -5.45
CA ARG A 105 4.27 -1.08 -4.79
C ARG A 105 4.01 0.25 -5.45
N HIS A 106 3.70 1.26 -4.66
CA HIS A 106 3.67 2.64 -5.11
C HIS A 106 4.80 3.44 -4.46
N SER A 107 5.61 4.15 -5.24
CA SER A 107 6.63 5.05 -4.70
C SER A 107 6.02 6.37 -4.27
N ILE A 108 6.33 6.79 -3.04
CA ILE A 108 5.87 8.04 -2.45
C ILE A 108 6.62 9.19 -3.09
N LYS A 109 5.85 10.12 -3.66
CA LYS A 109 6.36 11.39 -4.18
C LYS A 109 6.37 12.46 -3.09
N LYS A 110 5.35 12.46 -2.25
CA LYS A 110 5.17 13.43 -1.16
C LYS A 110 4.24 12.88 -0.10
N LEU A 111 4.60 13.11 1.16
CA LEU A 111 3.77 12.90 2.33
C LEU A 111 3.58 14.25 3.03
N TRP A 112 2.37 14.53 3.51
CA TRP A 112 2.08 15.70 4.34
C TRP A 112 0.97 15.42 5.33
N LEU A 113 0.97 16.18 6.43
CA LEU A 113 -0.10 16.19 7.42
C LEU A 113 -1.01 17.39 7.12
N GLU A 114 -2.30 17.25 7.43
CA GLU A 114 -3.17 18.43 7.44
C GLU A 114 -2.67 19.33 8.57
N GLU A 115 -2.33 20.59 8.27
CA GLU A 115 -2.04 21.58 9.30
C GLU A 115 -3.35 21.95 10.01
N GLU A 116 -3.39 21.87 11.34
CA GLU A 116 -4.50 22.37 12.17
C GLU A 116 -4.71 23.88 12.04
#